data_AF-A0AAJ1X3I1-F1
#
_entry.id   AF-A0AAJ1X3I1-F1
#
_cell.length_a   1.000
_cell.length_b   1.000
_cell.length_c   1.000
_cell.angle_alpha   90.00
_cell.angle_beta   90.00
_cell.angle_gamma   90.00
#
_symmetry.space_group_name_H-M   'P 1'
#
loop_
_entity.id
_entity.type
_entity.pdbx_description
1 polymer ?
#
loop_
_entity_poly.entity_id
_entity_poly.type
_entity_poly.pdbx_seq_one_letter_code
_entity_poly.pdbx_strand_id
1 'polypeptide(L)'
;MTTVVLVAGERHTLSAGDLYASFGSRGPGGATAGAGGWLLDVDCAVVRPGAPVSARIPLGEDGPVVLLLGRISACVPGRRITVVHDQPWRGRLQLHFTDEVSDGVPGCRLRVTADLDEAGLAWWMEQRGWRDDRAPAADVHRIGLLTSKTGPGAVFAQACEYLARLAVDRVNAEGGLAGRRLEVVVHDDATDPGRAAVEARRMVQDGCRAIIGSVTSASFEAVRRAVADTGIPLIHGVLNEGGAGEDNVFRWGERPLAQMRAATRHLRPAEVGHRWHLIGNDYSWSHGAHAASRRAVDEIGGEVVTSILTPLGTTDFAEAIERLQRSDARVVVSSLVGADEVAFERQMWRSGLRERCTVVSLVMDESTREHIGDEAAAGIWTALGYFDGLETEANVALRRTYREQYGAWAPPLSSLSEGVYEAILLYAAAVRRSGGEGGSEVVRELRAVGGDLPRGRVLAAGPHAMAQQIHVARSVPGGFRIAGA
;
A
#
# COMPACT_ATOMS: atom_id res chain seq x y z
N MET A 1 -25.74 4.96 9.93
CA MET A 1 -24.93 4.12 9.03
C MET A 1 -25.69 2.83 8.80
N THR A 2 -26.02 2.53 7.55
CA THR A 2 -26.65 1.27 7.18
C THR A 2 -25.53 0.28 6.86
N THR A 3 -25.41 -0.79 7.63
CA THR A 3 -24.47 -1.88 7.35
C THR A 3 -25.25 -3.04 6.74
N VAL A 4 -24.82 -3.51 5.57
CA VAL A 4 -25.35 -4.74 4.98
C VAL A 4 -24.58 -5.92 5.57
N VAL A 5 -25.30 -6.93 6.05
CA VAL A 5 -24.70 -8.15 6.60
C VAL A 5 -24.94 -9.30 5.63
N LEU A 6 -23.86 -9.86 5.11
CA LEU A 6 -23.90 -11.02 4.22
C LEU A 6 -23.67 -12.28 5.04
N VAL A 7 -24.49 -13.32 4.83
CA VAL A 7 -24.37 -14.60 5.54
C VAL A 7 -24.29 -15.74 4.54
N ALA A 8 -23.25 -16.56 4.66
CA ALA A 8 -23.06 -17.80 3.92
C ALA A 8 -22.87 -18.97 4.88
N GLY A 9 -23.20 -20.18 4.43
CA GLY A 9 -23.00 -21.39 5.22
C GLY A 9 -22.61 -22.58 4.35
N GLU A 10 -21.61 -23.33 4.78
CA GLU A 10 -21.10 -24.53 4.12
C GLU A 10 -21.01 -25.68 5.13
N ARG A 11 -21.12 -26.92 4.64
CA ARG A 11 -20.97 -28.14 5.43
C ARG A 11 -19.65 -28.83 5.11
N HIS A 12 -18.96 -29.28 6.16
CA HIS A 12 -17.71 -30.04 6.05
C HIS A 12 -17.81 -31.34 6.83
N THR A 13 -17.05 -32.35 6.38
CA THR A 13 -16.94 -33.65 7.05
C THR A 13 -16.03 -33.65 8.27
N LEU A 14 -15.21 -32.60 8.44
CA LEU A 14 -14.35 -32.41 9.61
C LEU A 14 -15.17 -31.98 10.83
N SER A 15 -14.68 -32.28 12.03
CA SER A 15 -15.21 -31.71 13.27
C SER A 15 -14.99 -30.19 13.31
N ALA A 16 -15.75 -29.48 14.15
CA ALA A 16 -15.56 -28.04 14.33
C ALA A 16 -14.15 -27.71 14.85
N GLY A 17 -13.58 -28.59 15.69
CA GLY A 17 -12.22 -28.45 16.20
C GLY A 17 -11.16 -28.59 15.09
N ASP A 18 -11.28 -29.62 14.26
CA ASP A 18 -10.32 -29.87 13.17
C ASP A 18 -10.43 -28.82 12.07
N LEU A 19 -11.65 -28.39 11.73
CA LEU A 19 -11.89 -27.33 10.76
C LEU A 19 -11.42 -25.97 11.27
N TYR A 20 -11.52 -25.71 12.57
CA TYR A 20 -10.92 -24.52 13.17
C TYR A 20 -9.39 -24.57 13.11
N ALA A 21 -8.80 -25.73 13.39
CA ALA A 21 -7.35 -25.92 13.40
C ALA A 21 -6.71 -25.81 12.00
N SER A 22 -7.49 -26.00 10.93
CA SER A 22 -7.03 -25.79 9.56
C SER A 22 -7.03 -24.32 9.13
N PHE A 23 -7.58 -23.40 9.93
CA PHE A 23 -7.52 -21.98 9.63
C PHE A 23 -6.07 -21.47 9.66
N GLY A 24 -5.56 -21.00 8.52
CA GLY A 24 -4.18 -20.55 8.40
C GLY A 24 -3.17 -21.67 8.14
N SER A 25 -3.58 -22.93 8.03
CA SER A 25 -2.67 -24.09 7.89
C SER A 25 -2.05 -24.24 6.50
N ARG A 26 -2.05 -23.19 5.66
CA ARG A 26 -1.34 -23.22 4.38
C ARG A 26 0.16 -23.18 4.63
N GLY A 27 0.86 -24.21 4.17
CA GLY A 27 2.27 -24.07 3.79
C GLY A 27 2.38 -23.11 2.60
N PRO A 28 3.47 -22.36 2.47
CA PRO A 28 3.63 -21.36 1.43
C PRO A 28 4.01 -22.00 0.08
N GLY A 29 3.12 -21.90 -0.90
CA GLY A 29 3.30 -22.42 -2.26
C GLY A 29 1.99 -23.01 -2.77
N GLY A 30 1.30 -22.29 -3.66
CA GLY A 30 -0.04 -22.65 -4.10
C GLY A 30 -0.10 -23.93 -4.93
N ALA A 31 -1.00 -24.84 -4.58
CA ALA A 31 -2.01 -25.41 -5.48
C ALA A 31 -2.95 -26.40 -4.76
N THR A 32 -4.21 -26.36 -5.22
CA THR A 32 -5.33 -27.29 -5.01
C THR A 32 -6.14 -27.18 -3.72
N ALA A 33 -7.45 -27.26 -3.92
CA ALA A 33 -8.50 -27.26 -2.92
C ALA A 33 -8.26 -28.37 -1.90
N GLY A 34 -7.75 -28.00 -0.72
CA GLY A 34 -7.96 -28.79 0.48
C GLY A 34 -9.46 -28.83 0.80
N ALA A 35 -9.87 -29.81 1.60
CA ALA A 35 -11.28 -30.11 1.96
C ALA A 35 -12.10 -28.95 2.60
N GLY A 36 -11.55 -27.74 2.67
CA GLY A 36 -12.13 -26.54 3.30
C GLY A 36 -12.50 -25.38 2.36
N GLY A 37 -12.34 -25.53 1.03
CA GLY A 37 -12.75 -24.51 0.05
C GLY A 37 -11.95 -23.20 0.10
N TRP A 38 -12.35 -22.20 -0.70
CA TRP A 38 -11.72 -20.86 -0.74
C TRP A 38 -11.77 -20.12 0.61
N LEU A 39 -12.70 -20.51 1.47
CA LEU A 39 -13.02 -19.85 2.73
C LEU A 39 -11.97 -20.09 3.82
N LEU A 40 -11.19 -21.18 3.70
CA LEU A 40 -10.06 -21.51 4.56
C LEU A 40 -8.71 -21.23 3.87
N ASP A 41 -8.75 -20.67 2.65
CA ASP A 41 -7.56 -20.25 1.93
C ASP A 41 -7.03 -18.89 2.44
N VAL A 42 -6.54 -18.93 3.68
CA VAL A 42 -6.11 -17.79 4.46
C VAL A 42 -4.66 -17.98 4.88
N ASP A 43 -3.84 -16.94 4.70
CA ASP A 43 -2.49 -16.88 5.25
C ASP A 43 -2.55 -16.20 6.64
N CYS A 44 -2.31 -17.00 7.66
CA CYS A 44 -2.32 -16.60 9.06
C CYS A 44 -1.41 -17.54 9.86
N ALA A 45 -0.22 -17.08 10.23
CA ALA A 45 0.78 -17.91 10.91
C ALA A 45 0.32 -18.41 12.30
N VAL A 46 -0.54 -17.65 12.99
CA VAL A 46 -1.02 -18.00 14.33
C VAL A 46 -2.43 -17.47 14.58
N VAL A 47 -3.32 -18.31 15.10
CA VAL A 47 -4.72 -17.92 15.40
C VAL A 47 -4.82 -17.31 16.81
N ARG A 48 -4.55 -16.01 16.93
CA ARG A 48 -4.68 -15.24 18.18
C ARG A 48 -5.05 -13.78 17.91
N PRO A 49 -5.65 -13.06 18.88
CA PRO A 49 -5.92 -11.63 18.71
C PRO A 49 -4.65 -10.84 18.33
N GLY A 50 -4.81 -9.97 17.33
CA GLY A 50 -3.77 -9.16 16.73
C GLY A 50 -2.95 -9.83 15.63
N ALA A 51 -3.11 -11.13 15.40
CA ALA A 51 -2.38 -11.80 14.31
C ALA A 51 -2.83 -11.29 12.94
N PRO A 52 -1.90 -10.98 12.03
CA PRO A 52 -2.21 -10.58 10.66
C PRO A 52 -2.85 -11.74 9.90
N VAL A 53 -3.78 -11.38 9.02
CA VAL A 53 -4.56 -12.30 8.19
C VAL A 53 -4.59 -11.73 6.78
N SER A 54 -4.24 -12.55 5.80
CA SER A 54 -4.55 -12.24 4.40
C SER A 54 -5.35 -13.38 3.77
N ALA A 55 -6.36 -13.05 2.99
CA ALA A 55 -7.24 -14.02 2.34
C ALA A 55 -7.58 -13.58 0.93
N ARG A 56 -7.75 -14.54 0.01
CA ARG A 56 -8.24 -14.26 -1.35
C ARG A 56 -9.70 -14.62 -1.43
N ILE A 57 -10.57 -13.62 -1.54
CA ILE A 57 -12.02 -13.81 -1.49
C ILE A 57 -12.62 -13.58 -2.87
N PRO A 58 -13.30 -14.58 -3.47
CA PRO A 58 -14.08 -14.38 -4.69
C PRO A 58 -15.38 -13.62 -4.37
N LEU A 59 -15.67 -12.55 -5.09
CA LEU A 59 -16.89 -11.76 -4.89
C LEU A 59 -18.02 -12.14 -5.86
N GLY A 60 -18.59 -13.33 -5.65
CA GLY A 60 -19.59 -13.94 -6.53
C GLY A 60 -18.98 -14.93 -7.53
N GLU A 61 -19.81 -15.67 -8.26
CA GLU A 61 -19.37 -16.77 -9.14
C GLU A 61 -18.40 -16.31 -10.26
N ASP A 62 -18.67 -15.15 -10.87
CA ASP A 62 -17.82 -14.54 -11.91
C ASP A 62 -17.16 -13.22 -11.45
N GLY A 63 -17.13 -12.97 -10.13
CA GLY A 63 -16.64 -11.72 -9.57
C GLY A 63 -15.12 -11.64 -9.46
N PRO A 64 -14.56 -10.42 -9.24
CA PRO A 64 -13.15 -10.28 -8.97
C PRO A 64 -12.76 -11.01 -7.68
N VAL A 65 -11.56 -11.58 -7.66
CA VAL A 65 -10.94 -12.08 -6.44
C VAL A 65 -10.24 -10.90 -5.76
N VAL A 66 -10.68 -10.58 -4.55
CA VAL A 66 -10.10 -9.49 -3.76
C VAL A 66 -9.15 -10.03 -2.72
N LEU A 67 -8.05 -9.32 -2.52
CA LEU A 67 -7.18 -9.56 -1.39
C LEU A 67 -7.78 -8.87 -0.16
N LEU A 68 -8.23 -9.67 0.80
CA LEU A 68 -8.62 -9.19 2.11
C LEU A 68 -7.38 -9.16 2.99
N LEU A 69 -7.06 -7.99 3.52
CA LEU A 69 -5.99 -7.78 4.50
C LEU A 69 -6.61 -7.32 5.82
N GLY A 70 -6.27 -7.99 6.90
CA GLY A 70 -6.87 -7.74 8.20
C GLY A 70 -6.14 -8.40 9.36
N ARG A 71 -6.78 -8.41 10.52
CA ARG A 71 -6.26 -9.00 11.76
C ARG A 71 -7.35 -9.76 12.50
N ILE A 72 -6.95 -10.83 13.19
CA ILE A 72 -7.83 -11.50 14.14
C ILE A 72 -8.11 -10.53 15.29
N SER A 73 -9.35 -10.11 15.47
CA SER A 73 -9.77 -9.28 16.60
C SER A 73 -10.20 -10.12 17.81
N ALA A 74 -10.75 -11.31 17.56
CA ALA A 74 -11.17 -12.25 18.59
C ALA A 74 -11.18 -13.67 18.04
N CYS A 75 -10.90 -14.65 18.90
CA CYS A 75 -11.05 -16.07 18.59
C CYS A 75 -11.55 -16.84 19.82
N VAL A 76 -12.38 -17.85 19.58
CA VAL A 76 -12.81 -18.84 20.57
C VAL A 76 -12.43 -20.21 19.98
N PRO A 77 -11.47 -20.93 20.56
CA PRO A 77 -10.98 -22.19 20.03
C PRO A 77 -12.11 -23.16 19.65
N GLY A 78 -12.05 -23.71 18.44
CA GLY A 78 -13.02 -24.67 17.91
C GLY A 78 -14.42 -24.10 17.62
N ARG A 79 -14.66 -22.80 17.80
CA ARG A 79 -16.00 -22.21 17.71
C ARG A 79 -16.10 -20.97 16.87
N ARG A 80 -15.15 -20.04 16.98
CA ARG A 80 -15.28 -18.74 16.32
C ARG A 80 -13.94 -18.09 16.02
N ILE A 81 -13.82 -17.51 14.83
CA ILE A 81 -12.74 -16.58 14.46
C ILE A 81 -13.39 -15.29 13.97
N THR A 82 -12.92 -14.14 14.44
CA THR A 82 -13.38 -12.83 13.97
C THR A 82 -12.19 -12.06 13.43
N VAL A 83 -12.21 -11.80 12.12
CA VAL A 83 -11.24 -10.97 11.42
C VAL A 83 -11.84 -9.59 11.24
N VAL A 84 -11.14 -8.55 11.67
CA VAL A 84 -11.39 -7.18 11.21
C VAL A 84 -10.49 -6.95 10.01
N HIS A 85 -11.03 -6.41 8.93
CA HIS A 85 -10.29 -6.18 7.72
C HIS A 85 -10.54 -4.79 7.19
N ASP A 86 -9.59 -4.35 6.40
CA ASP A 86 -9.46 -2.98 5.97
C ASP A 86 -9.43 -2.90 4.44
N GLN A 87 -9.39 -4.04 3.73
CA GLN A 87 -9.43 -4.10 2.27
C GLN A 87 -10.45 -5.09 1.72
N PRO A 88 -11.06 -4.80 0.54
CA PRO A 88 -11.01 -3.51 -0.18
C PRO A 88 -11.91 -2.44 0.45
N TRP A 89 -12.60 -2.79 1.53
CA TRP A 89 -13.34 -1.90 2.41
C TRP A 89 -13.10 -2.29 3.87
N ARG A 90 -13.55 -1.43 4.78
CA ARG A 90 -13.51 -1.71 6.22
C ARG A 90 -14.67 -2.63 6.59
N GLY A 91 -14.36 -3.80 7.14
CA GLY A 91 -15.39 -4.76 7.49
C GLY A 91 -14.96 -5.73 8.58
N ARG A 92 -15.89 -6.60 8.91
CA ARG A 92 -15.67 -7.71 9.83
C ARG A 92 -16.11 -8.99 9.15
N LEU A 93 -15.25 -10.00 9.20
CA LEU A 93 -15.54 -11.37 8.80
C LEU A 93 -15.61 -12.25 10.05
N GLN A 94 -16.74 -12.90 10.28
CA GLN A 94 -16.95 -13.81 11.41
C GLN A 94 -17.16 -15.22 10.89
N LEU A 95 -16.24 -16.12 11.24
CA LEU A 95 -16.34 -17.55 10.97
C LEU A 95 -16.84 -18.23 12.24
N HIS A 96 -17.96 -18.96 12.13
CA HIS A 96 -18.56 -19.75 13.20
C HIS A 96 -18.54 -21.22 12.83
N PHE A 97 -18.00 -22.04 13.72
CA PHE A 97 -17.83 -23.47 13.57
C PHE A 97 -18.80 -24.15 14.53
N THR A 98 -19.68 -25.00 14.00
CA THR A 98 -20.70 -25.70 14.80
C THR A 98 -20.72 -27.16 14.39
N ASP A 99 -20.41 -28.06 15.34
CA ASP A 99 -20.57 -29.50 15.11
C ASP A 99 -22.02 -29.81 14.74
N GLU A 100 -22.21 -30.63 13.71
CA GLU A 100 -23.52 -31.09 13.28
C GLU A 100 -23.49 -32.54 12.81
N VAL A 101 -24.66 -33.18 12.83
CA VAL A 101 -24.86 -34.50 12.23
C VAL A 101 -25.91 -34.35 11.15
N SER A 102 -25.56 -34.67 9.91
CA SER A 102 -26.51 -34.74 8.79
C SER A 102 -26.48 -36.15 8.23
N ASP A 103 -27.66 -36.75 8.07
CA ASP A 103 -27.81 -38.08 7.45
C ASP A 103 -26.94 -39.16 8.12
N GLY A 104 -26.72 -39.04 9.44
CA GLY A 104 -25.92 -39.95 10.24
C GLY A 104 -24.40 -39.73 10.14
N VAL A 105 -23.93 -38.76 9.35
CA VAL A 105 -22.52 -38.41 9.22
C VAL A 105 -22.19 -37.20 10.11
N PRO A 106 -21.29 -37.33 11.09
CA PRO A 106 -20.79 -36.21 11.86
C PRO A 106 -19.94 -35.27 10.98
N GLY A 107 -20.03 -33.97 11.26
CA GLY A 107 -19.26 -32.95 10.57
C GLY A 107 -19.40 -31.59 11.24
N CYS A 108 -19.11 -30.53 10.48
CA CYS A 108 -19.17 -29.15 10.95
C CYS A 108 -19.92 -28.28 9.95
N ARG A 109 -20.84 -27.44 10.46
CA ARG A 109 -21.37 -26.30 9.74
C ARG A 109 -20.48 -25.09 9.96
N LEU A 110 -19.88 -24.60 8.89
CA LEU A 110 -19.16 -23.32 8.88
C LEU A 110 -20.13 -22.24 8.42
N ARG A 111 -20.42 -21.26 9.28
CA ARG A 111 -21.17 -20.06 8.94
C ARG A 111 -20.25 -18.86 8.88
N VAL A 112 -20.32 -18.11 7.79
CA VAL A 112 -19.55 -16.89 7.60
C VAL A 112 -20.48 -15.69 7.53
N THR A 113 -20.16 -14.67 8.30
CA THR A 113 -20.86 -13.39 8.33
C THR A 113 -19.89 -12.28 7.97
N ALA A 114 -20.22 -11.48 6.97
CA ALA A 114 -19.41 -10.36 6.52
C ALA A 114 -20.19 -9.05 6.61
N ASP A 115 -19.59 -8.04 7.24
CA ASP A 115 -20.13 -6.68 7.31
C ASP A 115 -19.66 -5.87 6.09
N LEU A 116 -20.61 -5.20 5.45
CA LEU A 116 -20.38 -4.28 4.33
C LEU A 116 -20.93 -2.91 4.72
N ASP A 117 -20.02 -1.96 4.94
CA ASP A 117 -20.39 -0.56 5.17
C ASP A 117 -20.76 0.14 3.86
N GLU A 118 -21.14 1.42 3.96
CA GLU A 118 -21.55 2.22 2.80
C GLU A 118 -20.44 2.32 1.74
N ALA A 119 -19.18 2.44 2.16
CA ALA A 119 -18.04 2.52 1.26
C ALA A 119 -17.79 1.18 0.55
N GLY A 120 -17.90 0.06 1.26
CA GLY A 120 -17.83 -1.28 0.69
C GLY A 120 -18.97 -1.57 -0.27
N LEU A 121 -20.19 -1.13 0.05
CA LEU A 121 -21.34 -1.28 -0.83
C LEU A 121 -21.17 -0.46 -2.12
N ALA A 122 -20.75 0.80 -2.00
CA ALA A 122 -20.47 1.64 -3.16
C ALA A 122 -19.39 1.04 -4.06
N TRP A 123 -18.28 0.57 -3.47
CA TRP A 123 -17.21 -0.09 -4.22
C TRP A 123 -17.72 -1.36 -4.92
N TRP A 124 -18.51 -2.20 -4.23
CA TRP A 124 -19.04 -3.43 -4.85
C TRP A 124 -20.03 -3.15 -5.98
N MET A 125 -20.92 -2.17 -5.79
CA MET A 125 -21.84 -1.70 -6.82
C MET A 125 -21.09 -1.22 -8.06
N GLU A 126 -20.02 -0.45 -7.87
CA GLU A 126 -19.16 0.04 -8.94
C GLU A 126 -18.49 -1.08 -9.73
N GLN A 127 -17.99 -2.14 -9.06
CA GLN A 127 -17.45 -3.32 -9.75
C GLN A 127 -18.51 -4.04 -10.61
N ARG A 128 -19.81 -3.82 -10.34
CA ARG A 128 -20.94 -4.36 -11.11
C ARG A 128 -21.51 -3.37 -12.12
N GLY A 129 -20.83 -2.25 -12.34
CA GLY A 129 -21.25 -1.21 -13.29
C GLY A 129 -22.37 -0.30 -12.79
N TRP A 130 -22.76 -0.39 -11.51
CA TRP A 130 -23.71 0.54 -10.89
C TRP A 130 -22.97 1.80 -10.48
N ARG A 131 -23.52 2.97 -10.86
CA ARG A 131 -22.86 4.26 -10.67
C ARG A 131 -23.79 5.27 -10.03
N ASP A 132 -23.19 6.14 -9.23
CA ASP A 132 -23.83 7.36 -8.78
C ASP A 132 -23.47 8.50 -9.74
N ASP A 133 -24.30 8.72 -10.76
CA ASP A 133 -24.06 9.73 -11.80
C ASP A 133 -24.50 11.14 -11.37
N ARG A 134 -24.71 11.37 -10.06
CA ARG A 134 -25.09 12.69 -9.55
C ARG A 134 -23.90 13.64 -9.64
N ALA A 135 -24.10 14.75 -10.36
CA ALA A 135 -23.14 15.84 -10.38
C ALA A 135 -22.86 16.33 -8.94
N PRO A 136 -21.60 16.70 -8.61
CA PRO A 136 -21.29 17.28 -7.31
C PRO A 136 -22.14 18.52 -7.06
N ALA A 137 -22.54 18.71 -5.81
CA ALA A 137 -23.18 19.95 -5.40
C ALA A 137 -22.22 21.13 -5.59
N ALA A 138 -22.75 22.31 -5.95
CA ALA A 138 -21.95 23.48 -6.33
C ALA A 138 -21.08 24.04 -5.18
N ASP A 139 -21.41 23.69 -3.95
CA ASP A 139 -20.71 24.03 -2.70
C ASP A 139 -19.59 23.04 -2.32
N VAL A 140 -19.25 22.11 -3.22
CA VAL A 140 -18.20 21.10 -3.00
C VAL A 140 -16.95 21.39 -3.83
N HIS A 141 -15.79 21.37 -3.19
CA HIS A 141 -14.48 21.36 -3.84
C HIS A 141 -13.97 19.92 -3.87
N ARG A 142 -14.21 19.22 -4.98
CA ARG A 142 -13.87 17.81 -5.11
C ARG A 142 -12.43 17.61 -5.58
N ILE A 143 -11.73 16.65 -4.98
CA ILE A 143 -10.44 16.12 -5.44
C ILE A 143 -10.53 14.61 -5.59
N GLY A 144 -9.73 14.05 -6.48
CA GLY A 144 -9.61 12.60 -6.66
C GLY A 144 -8.40 12.04 -5.92
N LEU A 145 -8.58 10.91 -5.24
CA LEU A 145 -7.50 10.00 -4.84
C LEU A 145 -7.57 8.77 -5.75
N LEU A 146 -6.59 8.61 -6.62
CA LEU A 146 -6.42 7.37 -7.38
C LEU A 146 -5.42 6.50 -6.63
N THR A 147 -5.83 5.29 -6.25
CA THR A 147 -4.99 4.36 -5.49
C THR A 147 -5.24 2.92 -5.94
N SER A 148 -4.25 2.06 -5.79
CA SER A 148 -4.36 0.64 -6.14
C SER A 148 -5.09 -0.14 -5.05
N LYS A 149 -6.42 -0.08 -4.99
CA LYS A 149 -7.20 -0.81 -3.97
C LYS A 149 -7.22 -2.32 -4.22
N THR A 150 -7.07 -2.73 -5.47
CA THR A 150 -6.91 -4.12 -5.87
C THR A 150 -5.63 -4.33 -6.70
N GLY A 151 -5.28 -5.60 -6.94
CA GLY A 151 -4.04 -5.98 -7.60
C GLY A 151 -2.82 -6.00 -6.67
N PRO A 152 -1.61 -6.19 -7.22
CA PRO A 152 -0.37 -6.32 -6.43
C PRO A 152 -0.06 -5.13 -5.52
N GLY A 153 -0.52 -3.93 -5.89
CA GLY A 153 -0.34 -2.68 -5.11
C GLY A 153 -1.31 -2.50 -3.94
N ALA A 154 -2.27 -3.42 -3.74
CA ALA A 154 -3.31 -3.30 -2.71
C ALA A 154 -2.76 -3.06 -1.31
N VAL A 155 -1.60 -3.63 -0.97
CA VAL A 155 -1.01 -3.69 0.38
C VAL A 155 -1.05 -2.37 1.17
N PHE A 156 -0.89 -1.22 0.52
CA PHE A 156 -0.84 0.09 1.20
C PHE A 156 -2.09 0.97 1.00
N ALA A 157 -3.02 0.60 0.12
CA ALA A 157 -4.10 1.49 -0.33
C ALA A 157 -5.01 1.99 0.79
N GLN A 158 -5.31 1.16 1.79
CA GLN A 158 -6.26 1.56 2.82
C GLN A 158 -5.71 2.67 3.74
N ALA A 159 -4.43 2.59 4.13
CA ALA A 159 -3.82 3.65 4.92
C ALA A 159 -3.84 4.97 4.14
N CYS A 160 -3.62 4.94 2.82
CA CYS A 160 -3.74 6.11 1.94
C CYS A 160 -5.16 6.69 1.96
N GLU A 161 -6.21 5.86 1.90
CA GLU A 161 -7.60 6.32 1.98
C GLU A 161 -7.94 6.96 3.32
N TYR A 162 -7.52 6.34 4.42
CA TYR A 162 -7.75 6.86 5.76
C TYR A 162 -7.04 8.19 5.98
N LEU A 163 -5.78 8.28 5.57
CA LEU A 163 -5.04 9.53 5.66
C LEU A 163 -5.60 10.60 4.72
N ALA A 164 -6.09 10.25 3.53
CA ALA A 164 -6.78 11.22 2.69
C ALA A 164 -8.03 11.79 3.36
N ARG A 165 -8.84 10.94 4.00
CA ARG A 165 -10.03 11.39 4.75
C ARG A 165 -9.64 12.28 5.94
N LEU A 166 -8.61 11.92 6.71
CA LEU A 166 -8.11 12.77 7.79
C LEU A 166 -7.60 14.14 7.30
N ALA A 167 -6.92 14.17 6.15
CA ALA A 167 -6.47 15.43 5.56
C ALA A 167 -7.66 16.31 5.16
N VAL A 168 -8.70 15.71 4.55
CA VAL A 168 -9.95 16.39 4.21
C VAL A 168 -10.67 16.91 5.46
N ASP A 169 -10.81 16.08 6.50
CA ASP A 169 -11.45 16.45 7.76
C ASP A 169 -10.73 17.65 8.40
N ARG A 170 -9.39 17.64 8.42
CA ARG A 170 -8.57 18.75 8.89
C ARG A 170 -8.81 20.03 8.08
N VAL A 171 -8.75 19.95 6.75
CA VAL A 171 -8.96 21.11 5.86
C VAL A 171 -10.36 21.70 6.03
N ASN A 172 -11.37 20.85 6.22
CA ASN A 172 -12.75 21.27 6.45
C ASN A 172 -12.96 21.90 7.84
N ALA A 173 -12.31 21.36 8.88
CA ALA A 173 -12.30 21.97 10.21
C ALA A 173 -11.68 23.38 10.21
N GLU A 174 -10.77 23.65 9.26
CA GLU A 174 -10.17 24.96 9.00
C GLU A 174 -11.02 25.85 8.05
N GLY A 175 -12.27 25.48 7.76
CA GLY A 175 -13.20 26.28 6.95
C GLY A 175 -13.30 25.89 5.47
N GLY A 176 -12.70 24.76 5.08
CA GLY A 176 -12.74 24.25 3.71
C GLY A 176 -11.82 25.01 2.75
N LEU A 177 -12.19 25.03 1.47
CA LEU A 177 -11.43 25.67 0.39
C LEU A 177 -12.31 26.59 -0.43
N ALA A 178 -11.94 27.87 -0.54
CA ALA A 178 -12.66 28.86 -1.35
C ALA A 178 -14.18 28.92 -1.05
N GLY A 179 -14.55 28.82 0.24
CA GLY A 179 -15.95 28.81 0.68
C GLY A 179 -16.70 27.51 0.40
N ARG A 180 -16.02 26.46 -0.05
CA ARG A 180 -16.58 25.14 -0.35
C ARG A 180 -16.05 24.09 0.61
N ARG A 181 -16.86 23.09 0.89
CA ARG A 181 -16.42 21.89 1.62
C ARG A 181 -15.52 21.05 0.71
N LEU A 182 -14.36 20.64 1.20
CA LEU A 182 -13.49 19.70 0.51
C LEU A 182 -14.09 18.28 0.58
N GLU A 183 -14.12 17.60 -0.56
CA GLU A 183 -14.49 16.19 -0.69
C GLU A 183 -13.39 15.45 -1.43
N VAL A 184 -13.06 14.24 -0.97
CA VAL A 184 -12.20 13.31 -1.70
C VAL A 184 -13.04 12.16 -2.24
N VAL A 185 -12.97 11.92 -3.54
CA VAL A 185 -13.48 10.68 -4.18
C VAL A 185 -12.32 9.73 -4.40
N VAL A 186 -12.54 8.44 -4.16
CA VAL A 186 -11.49 7.42 -4.27
C VAL A 186 -11.85 6.48 -5.41
N HIS A 187 -10.93 6.27 -6.35
CA HIS A 187 -11.05 5.20 -7.34
C HIS A 187 -9.90 4.20 -7.28
N ASP A 188 -10.23 2.98 -7.67
CA ASP A 188 -9.34 1.84 -7.75
C ASP A 188 -8.77 1.68 -9.16
N ASP A 189 -7.44 1.78 -9.30
CA ASP A 189 -6.76 1.50 -10.57
C ASP A 189 -6.46 0.01 -10.79
N ALA A 190 -6.74 -0.86 -9.82
CA ALA A 190 -6.41 -2.29 -9.83
C ALA A 190 -4.93 -2.61 -10.12
N THR A 191 -4.03 -1.65 -9.88
CA THR A 191 -2.62 -1.71 -10.31
C THR A 191 -2.47 -1.85 -11.84
N ASP A 192 -3.45 -1.38 -12.63
CA ASP A 192 -3.46 -1.45 -14.08
C ASP A 192 -3.42 -0.05 -14.72
N PRO A 193 -2.44 0.26 -15.59
CA PRO A 193 -2.34 1.57 -16.23
C PRO A 193 -3.54 1.94 -17.13
N GLY A 194 -4.18 0.95 -17.77
CA GLY A 194 -5.35 1.20 -18.62
C GLY A 194 -6.56 1.64 -17.80
N ARG A 195 -6.85 0.91 -16.71
CA ARG A 195 -7.87 1.27 -15.73
C ARG A 195 -7.56 2.60 -15.06
N ALA A 196 -6.31 2.86 -14.69
CA ALA A 196 -5.88 4.15 -14.13
C ALA A 196 -6.26 5.32 -15.04
N ALA A 197 -6.01 5.21 -16.34
CA ALA A 197 -6.37 6.23 -17.33
C ALA A 197 -7.88 6.45 -17.45
N VAL A 198 -8.67 5.37 -17.41
CA VAL A 198 -10.14 5.44 -17.45
C VAL A 198 -10.69 6.12 -16.18
N GLU A 199 -10.25 5.69 -15.00
CA GLU A 199 -10.69 6.26 -13.73
C GLU A 199 -10.25 7.72 -13.56
N ALA A 200 -9.06 8.10 -14.06
CA ALA A 200 -8.65 9.50 -14.04
C ALA A 200 -9.55 10.40 -14.91
N ARG A 201 -9.88 9.96 -16.13
CA ARG A 201 -10.85 10.69 -16.98
C ARG A 201 -12.20 10.82 -16.29
N ARG A 202 -12.62 9.77 -15.59
CA ARG A 202 -13.84 9.78 -14.79
C ARG A 202 -13.78 10.79 -13.65
N MET A 203 -12.68 10.85 -12.89
CA MET A 203 -12.49 11.90 -11.86
C MET A 203 -12.66 13.30 -12.44
N VAL A 204 -12.13 13.56 -13.64
CA VAL A 204 -12.30 14.84 -14.32
C VAL A 204 -13.76 15.11 -14.67
N GLN A 205 -14.46 14.10 -15.22
CA GLN A 205 -15.90 14.19 -15.54
C GLN A 205 -16.74 14.44 -14.27
N ASP A 206 -16.34 13.83 -13.15
CA ASP A 206 -16.96 13.99 -11.83
C ASP A 206 -16.58 15.31 -11.15
N GLY A 207 -15.90 16.22 -11.86
CA GLY A 207 -15.61 17.58 -11.40
C GLY A 207 -14.42 17.70 -10.46
N CYS A 208 -13.52 16.70 -10.41
CA CYS A 208 -12.32 16.77 -9.59
C CYS A 208 -11.39 17.89 -10.06
N ARG A 209 -10.98 18.75 -9.12
CA ARG A 209 -10.11 19.90 -9.37
C ARG A 209 -8.61 19.58 -9.26
N ALA A 210 -8.28 18.37 -8.80
CA ALA A 210 -6.94 17.81 -8.75
C ALA A 210 -7.05 16.30 -8.60
N ILE A 211 -6.00 15.58 -9.01
CA ILE A 211 -5.86 14.13 -8.79
C ILE A 211 -4.59 13.89 -7.99
N ILE A 212 -4.74 13.27 -6.83
CA ILE A 212 -3.64 12.75 -6.01
C ILE A 212 -3.45 11.28 -6.39
N GLY A 213 -2.30 10.95 -6.96
CA GLY A 213 -1.91 9.60 -7.34
C GLY A 213 -1.13 8.90 -6.23
N SER A 214 -1.69 7.80 -5.72
CA SER A 214 -1.02 6.79 -4.90
C SER A 214 -0.99 5.47 -5.69
N VAL A 215 -0.36 5.52 -6.86
CA VAL A 215 -0.33 4.44 -7.85
C VAL A 215 1.09 4.18 -8.33
N THR A 216 1.29 3.09 -9.06
CA THR A 216 2.56 2.79 -9.72
C THR A 216 2.97 3.90 -10.68
N SER A 217 4.27 4.06 -10.94
CA SER A 217 4.77 5.00 -11.96
C SER A 217 4.18 4.76 -13.35
N ALA A 218 3.91 3.50 -13.71
CA ALA A 218 3.26 3.16 -14.98
C ALA A 218 1.80 3.67 -15.03
N SER A 219 1.03 3.45 -13.96
CA SER A 219 -0.32 4.00 -13.82
C SER A 219 -0.31 5.52 -13.85
N PHE A 220 0.60 6.17 -13.12
CA PHE A 220 0.70 7.63 -13.07
C PHE A 220 1.00 8.22 -14.46
N GLU A 221 1.88 7.59 -15.24
CA GLU A 221 2.17 8.02 -16.60
C GLU A 221 0.96 7.86 -17.55
N ALA A 222 0.18 6.78 -17.40
CA ALA A 222 -1.06 6.60 -18.15
C ALA A 222 -2.11 7.66 -17.79
N VAL A 223 -2.27 7.96 -16.50
CA VAL A 223 -3.13 9.06 -16.00
C VAL A 223 -2.70 10.39 -16.59
N ARG A 224 -1.40 10.71 -16.51
CA ARG A 224 -0.82 11.97 -17.04
C ARG A 224 -1.20 12.17 -18.51
N ARG A 225 -1.05 11.14 -19.34
CA ARG A 225 -1.44 11.18 -20.76
C ARG A 225 -2.95 11.29 -20.96
N ALA A 226 -3.73 10.61 -20.12
CA ALA A 226 -5.18 10.53 -20.26
C ALA A 226 -5.90 11.85 -20.00
N VAL A 227 -5.32 12.71 -19.16
CA VAL A 227 -5.93 13.99 -18.74
C VAL A 227 -5.05 15.21 -19.10
N ALA A 228 -4.10 15.05 -20.02
CA ALA A 228 -3.14 16.08 -20.38
C ALA A 228 -3.79 17.38 -20.90
N ASP A 229 -4.95 17.28 -21.53
CA ASP A 229 -5.73 18.38 -22.09
C ASP A 229 -6.55 19.17 -21.05
N THR A 230 -6.62 18.67 -19.80
CA THR A 230 -7.48 19.22 -18.75
C THR A 230 -6.82 20.32 -17.92
N GLY A 231 -5.48 20.33 -17.87
CA GLY A 231 -4.69 21.28 -17.08
C GLY A 231 -4.86 21.17 -15.55
N ILE A 232 -5.63 20.19 -15.03
CA ILE A 232 -5.79 20.03 -13.58
C ILE A 232 -4.48 19.54 -12.94
N PRO A 233 -4.16 19.95 -11.70
CA PRO A 233 -2.99 19.43 -11.00
C PRO A 233 -3.02 17.92 -10.84
N LEU A 234 -1.93 17.25 -11.21
CA LEU A 234 -1.67 15.83 -10.97
C LEU A 234 -0.51 15.70 -9.99
N ILE A 235 -0.77 15.16 -8.80
CA ILE A 235 0.22 15.07 -7.73
C ILE A 235 0.54 13.60 -7.44
N HIS A 236 1.73 13.15 -7.82
CA HIS A 236 2.30 11.86 -7.43
C HIS A 236 2.95 12.02 -6.05
N GLY A 237 2.17 11.77 -5.00
CA GLY A 237 2.62 11.92 -3.60
C GLY A 237 3.54 10.80 -3.13
N VAL A 238 3.53 9.66 -3.84
CA VAL A 238 4.33 8.48 -3.50
C VAL A 238 5.64 8.43 -4.29
N LEU A 239 6.61 7.65 -3.78
CA LEU A 239 7.93 7.45 -4.36
C LEU A 239 7.88 7.18 -5.88
N ASN A 240 8.79 7.81 -6.61
CA ASN A 240 8.89 7.66 -8.07
C ASN A 240 10.26 8.09 -8.61
N GLU A 241 10.60 7.56 -9.77
CA GLU A 241 11.88 7.71 -10.46
C GLU A 241 12.17 9.13 -10.96
N GLY A 242 11.20 10.03 -10.92
CA GLY A 242 11.30 11.38 -11.47
C GLY A 242 10.88 11.46 -12.91
N GLY A 243 11.54 12.32 -13.68
CA GLY A 243 11.20 12.61 -15.07
C GLY A 243 10.61 14.01 -15.24
N ALA A 244 10.69 14.49 -16.49
CA ALA A 244 10.02 15.72 -16.89
C ALA A 244 8.50 15.51 -16.94
N GLY A 245 7.75 16.61 -16.87
CA GLY A 245 6.30 16.60 -16.98
C GLY A 245 5.80 17.98 -17.38
N GLU A 246 4.51 18.04 -17.71
CA GLU A 246 3.82 19.29 -17.92
C GLU A 246 3.80 20.15 -16.65
N ASP A 247 3.50 21.43 -16.85
CA ASP A 247 3.45 22.46 -15.83
C ASP A 247 2.57 22.12 -14.61
N ASN A 248 1.52 21.31 -14.81
CA ASN A 248 0.54 20.87 -13.81
C ASN A 248 0.85 19.49 -13.19
N VAL A 249 2.00 18.88 -13.51
CA VAL A 249 2.41 17.57 -12.99
C VAL A 249 3.43 17.73 -11.89
N PHE A 250 3.14 17.17 -10.72
CA PHE A 250 3.96 17.28 -9.51
C PHE A 250 4.35 15.89 -9.04
N ARG A 251 5.64 15.62 -8.93
CA ARG A 251 6.21 14.34 -8.48
C ARG A 251 6.89 14.56 -7.13
N TRP A 252 6.09 14.62 -6.08
CA TRP A 252 6.54 14.99 -4.73
C TRP A 252 7.12 13.83 -3.93
N GLY A 253 6.86 12.59 -4.34
CA GLY A 253 7.46 11.44 -3.69
C GLY A 253 8.98 11.38 -3.79
N GLU A 254 9.51 10.48 -2.97
CA GLU A 254 10.93 10.23 -2.80
C GLU A 254 11.60 9.75 -4.10
N ARG A 255 12.93 9.97 -4.19
CA ARG A 255 13.74 9.61 -5.35
C ARG A 255 14.64 8.41 -5.05
N PRO A 256 14.77 7.44 -5.95
CA PRO A 256 15.57 6.24 -5.70
C PRO A 256 17.05 6.56 -5.48
N LEU A 257 17.60 7.60 -6.12
CA LEU A 257 18.99 8.02 -5.88
C LEU A 257 19.19 8.59 -4.47
N ALA A 258 18.20 9.32 -3.94
CA ALA A 258 18.26 9.83 -2.57
C ALA A 258 18.12 8.69 -1.57
N GLN A 259 17.21 7.75 -1.80
CA GLN A 259 17.06 6.53 -1.00
C GLN A 259 18.35 5.71 -0.96
N MET A 260 18.93 5.41 -2.13
CA MET A 260 20.16 4.64 -2.21
C MET A 260 21.35 5.35 -1.56
N ARG A 261 21.52 6.66 -1.78
CA ARG A 261 22.59 7.43 -1.10
C ARG A 261 22.40 7.48 0.41
N ALA A 262 21.16 7.49 0.90
CA ALA A 262 20.91 7.39 2.34
C ALA A 262 21.31 5.99 2.84
N ALA A 263 20.83 4.93 2.19
CA ALA A 263 21.12 3.54 2.56
C ALA A 263 22.63 3.23 2.54
N THR A 264 23.36 3.62 1.50
CA THR A 264 24.79 3.30 1.33
C THR A 264 25.71 4.02 2.34
N ARG A 265 25.24 5.07 3.02
CA ARG A 265 25.95 5.67 4.17
C ARG A 265 26.06 4.71 5.36
N HIS A 266 25.12 3.79 5.49
CA HIS A 266 25.07 2.77 6.56
C HIS A 266 25.55 1.39 6.11
N LEU A 267 25.72 1.19 4.79
CA LEU A 267 25.98 -0.11 4.18
C LEU A 267 27.21 -0.02 3.27
N ARG A 268 28.37 0.27 3.88
CA ARG A 268 29.60 0.43 3.11
C ARG A 268 30.16 -0.92 2.64
N PRO A 269 30.78 -1.01 1.45
CA PRO A 269 31.23 -2.29 0.91
C PRO A 269 32.20 -3.07 1.81
N ALA A 270 33.03 -2.37 2.59
CA ALA A 270 33.92 -3.00 3.57
C ALA A 270 33.18 -3.75 4.69
N GLU A 271 31.91 -3.41 4.95
CA GLU A 271 31.08 -3.98 6.02
C GLU A 271 30.09 -5.01 5.48
N VAL A 272 29.49 -4.75 4.31
CA VAL A 272 28.40 -5.58 3.76
C VAL A 272 28.78 -6.38 2.51
N GLY A 273 29.97 -6.14 1.96
CA GLY A 273 30.49 -6.79 0.76
C GLY A 273 30.44 -5.91 -0.50
N HIS A 274 31.31 -6.25 -1.47
CA HIS A 274 31.50 -5.48 -2.69
C HIS A 274 30.56 -5.82 -3.84
N ARG A 275 29.97 -7.03 -3.87
CA ARG A 275 29.13 -7.50 -4.98
C ARG A 275 27.64 -7.34 -4.65
N TRP A 276 26.95 -6.56 -5.48
CA TRP A 276 25.55 -6.16 -5.30
C TRP A 276 24.68 -6.77 -6.41
N HIS A 277 23.49 -7.22 -6.02
CA HIS A 277 22.48 -7.78 -6.92
C HIS A 277 21.24 -6.90 -6.88
N LEU A 278 20.66 -6.59 -8.04
CA LEU A 278 19.43 -5.82 -8.14
C LEU A 278 18.27 -6.72 -8.55
N ILE A 279 17.12 -6.57 -7.90
CA ILE A 279 15.87 -7.21 -8.30
C ILE A 279 14.73 -6.18 -8.29
N GLY A 280 13.82 -6.28 -9.24
CA GLY A 280 12.68 -5.37 -9.34
C GLY A 280 11.63 -5.85 -10.32
N ASN A 281 10.50 -5.14 -10.37
CA ASN A 281 9.46 -5.41 -11.36
C ASN A 281 9.78 -4.73 -12.70
N ASP A 282 9.45 -5.35 -13.84
CA ASP A 282 9.77 -4.83 -15.17
C ASP A 282 8.85 -3.66 -15.59
N TYR A 283 9.06 -2.49 -14.99
CA TYR A 283 8.42 -1.23 -15.35
C TYR A 283 9.27 -0.01 -14.92
N SER A 284 8.83 1.20 -15.27
CA SER A 284 9.63 2.42 -15.19
C SER A 284 10.29 2.69 -13.83
N TRP A 285 9.61 2.37 -12.73
CA TRP A 285 10.14 2.50 -11.38
C TRP A 285 11.43 1.71 -11.19
N SER A 286 11.42 0.39 -11.41
CA SER A 286 12.58 -0.47 -11.15
C SER A 286 13.72 -0.17 -12.12
N HIS A 287 13.42 0.22 -13.36
CA HIS A 287 14.45 0.71 -14.29
C HIS A 287 15.17 1.96 -13.74
N GLY A 288 14.40 2.95 -13.24
CA GLY A 288 14.95 4.14 -12.59
C GLY A 288 15.69 3.81 -11.28
N ALA A 289 15.14 2.91 -10.47
CA ALA A 289 15.72 2.47 -9.21
C ALA A 289 17.03 1.71 -9.43
N HIS A 290 17.10 0.84 -10.44
CA HIS A 290 18.32 0.12 -10.79
C HIS A 290 19.40 1.06 -11.32
N ALA A 291 19.04 2.04 -12.15
CA ALA A 291 19.99 3.06 -12.62
C ALA A 291 20.56 3.88 -11.46
N ALA A 292 19.69 4.32 -10.54
CA ALA A 292 20.09 5.02 -9.32
C ALA A 292 20.96 4.16 -8.39
N SER A 293 20.61 2.88 -8.24
CA SER A 293 21.37 1.93 -7.43
C SER A 293 22.77 1.70 -7.97
N ARG A 294 22.92 1.48 -9.29
CA ARG A 294 24.24 1.35 -9.93
C ARG A 294 25.11 2.56 -9.65
N ARG A 295 24.55 3.76 -9.80
CA ARG A 295 25.27 5.01 -9.51
C ARG A 295 25.69 5.10 -8.04
N ALA A 296 24.77 4.88 -7.09
CA ALA A 296 25.06 5.02 -5.67
C ALA A 296 26.04 3.93 -5.16
N VAL A 297 26.00 2.73 -5.74
CA VAL A 297 26.91 1.63 -5.43
C VAL A 297 28.31 1.91 -5.98
N ASP A 298 28.43 2.46 -7.19
CA ASP A 298 29.70 2.91 -7.76
C ASP A 298 30.34 4.05 -6.93
N GLU A 299 29.53 5.02 -6.48
CA GLU A 299 29.95 6.14 -5.62
C GLU A 299 30.64 5.68 -4.31
N ILE A 300 30.39 4.45 -3.85
CA ILE A 300 31.00 3.88 -2.63
C ILE A 300 32.03 2.77 -2.93
N GLY A 301 32.36 2.51 -4.20
CA GLY A 301 33.31 1.46 -4.61
C GLY A 301 32.77 0.03 -4.54
N GLY A 302 31.45 -0.14 -4.62
CA GLY A 302 30.80 -1.43 -4.84
C GLY A 302 30.61 -1.73 -6.33
N GLU A 303 30.22 -2.97 -6.64
CA GLU A 303 29.97 -3.44 -8.00
C GLU A 303 28.59 -4.10 -8.09
N VAL A 304 27.76 -3.67 -9.04
CA VAL A 304 26.51 -4.37 -9.38
C VAL A 304 26.81 -5.49 -10.37
N VAL A 305 26.85 -6.73 -9.88
CA VAL A 305 27.25 -7.92 -10.65
C VAL A 305 26.10 -8.59 -11.38
N THR A 306 24.86 -8.34 -10.97
CA THR A 306 23.66 -8.91 -11.60
C THR A 306 22.45 -8.00 -11.35
N SER A 307 21.53 -7.98 -12.30
CA SER A 307 20.25 -7.29 -12.21
C SER A 307 19.18 -8.17 -12.86
N ILE A 308 18.06 -8.35 -12.17
CA ILE A 308 16.92 -9.15 -12.63
C ILE A 308 15.67 -8.28 -12.58
N LEU A 309 14.85 -8.39 -13.62
CA LEU A 309 13.51 -7.81 -13.64
C LEU A 309 12.50 -8.94 -13.84
N THR A 310 11.42 -8.91 -13.06
CA THR A 310 10.31 -9.87 -13.16
C THR A 310 9.02 -9.14 -13.52
N PRO A 311 8.04 -9.79 -14.17
CA PRO A 311 6.73 -9.18 -14.36
C PRO A 311 6.09 -8.75 -13.03
N LEU A 312 5.25 -7.70 -13.04
CA LEU A 312 4.46 -7.33 -11.87
C LEU A 312 3.37 -8.39 -11.61
N GLY A 313 3.17 -8.75 -10.34
CA GLY A 313 2.29 -9.86 -9.94
C GLY A 313 2.99 -11.22 -9.92
N THR A 314 4.33 -11.24 -9.93
CA THR A 314 5.11 -12.48 -9.81
C THR A 314 4.95 -13.05 -8.40
N THR A 315 4.64 -14.34 -8.30
CA THR A 315 4.47 -15.05 -7.02
C THR A 315 5.54 -16.10 -6.76
N ASP A 316 6.20 -16.60 -7.81
CA ASP A 316 7.30 -17.55 -7.74
C ASP A 316 8.62 -16.86 -8.14
N PHE A 317 9.56 -16.81 -7.20
CA PHE A 317 10.87 -16.17 -7.37
C PHE A 317 12.02 -17.19 -7.37
N ALA A 318 11.73 -18.48 -7.49
CA ALA A 318 12.76 -19.54 -7.44
C ALA A 318 13.91 -19.28 -8.42
N GLU A 319 13.61 -18.95 -9.68
CA GLU A 319 14.63 -18.66 -10.69
C GLU A 319 15.49 -17.43 -10.32
N ALA A 320 14.86 -16.36 -9.84
CA ALA A 320 15.56 -15.15 -9.43
C ALA A 320 16.51 -15.42 -8.25
N ILE A 321 16.04 -16.22 -7.27
CA ILE A 321 16.81 -16.66 -6.11
C ILE A 321 17.99 -17.53 -6.53
N GLU A 322 17.80 -18.49 -7.43
CA GLU A 322 18.90 -19.31 -7.95
C GLU A 322 19.95 -18.47 -8.67
N ARG A 323 19.54 -17.47 -9.47
CA ARG A 323 20.46 -16.56 -10.14
C ARG A 323 21.23 -15.69 -9.14
N LEU A 324 20.57 -15.21 -8.08
CA LEU A 324 21.24 -14.53 -6.97
C LEU A 324 22.31 -15.43 -6.33
N GLN A 325 21.99 -16.68 -6.03
CA GLN A 325 22.93 -17.64 -5.42
C GLN A 325 24.19 -17.84 -6.27
N ARG A 326 24.05 -17.92 -7.60
CA ARG A 326 25.17 -18.07 -8.55
C ARG A 326 26.00 -16.80 -8.73
N SER A 327 25.48 -15.63 -8.34
CA SER A 327 26.16 -14.34 -8.56
C SER A 327 27.23 -13.99 -7.52
N ASP A 328 27.28 -14.71 -6.40
CA ASP A 328 28.09 -14.44 -5.21
C ASP A 328 27.90 -13.02 -4.63
N ALA A 329 26.77 -12.37 -4.94
CA ALA A 329 26.42 -11.09 -4.35
C ALA A 329 26.19 -11.24 -2.83
N ARG A 330 26.66 -10.24 -2.08
CA ARG A 330 26.48 -10.14 -0.62
C ARG A 330 25.45 -9.09 -0.22
N VAL A 331 25.07 -8.23 -1.16
CA VAL A 331 24.02 -7.24 -0.97
C VAL A 331 22.97 -7.42 -2.06
N VAL A 332 21.70 -7.43 -1.66
CA VAL A 332 20.55 -7.42 -2.57
C VAL A 332 19.83 -6.09 -2.41
N VAL A 333 19.59 -5.41 -3.53
CA VAL A 333 18.72 -4.23 -3.58
C VAL A 333 17.42 -4.65 -4.25
N SER A 334 16.33 -4.59 -3.50
CA SER A 334 14.98 -4.83 -4.02
C SER A 334 14.30 -3.52 -4.37
N SER A 335 13.70 -3.48 -5.55
CA SER A 335 12.76 -2.47 -6.02
C SER A 335 11.40 -3.10 -6.39
N LEU A 336 11.15 -4.33 -5.94
CA LEU A 336 9.83 -4.97 -6.05
C LEU A 336 8.81 -4.20 -5.21
N VAL A 337 7.53 -4.29 -5.60
CA VAL A 337 6.45 -3.52 -4.96
C VAL A 337 5.36 -4.43 -4.41
N GLY A 338 4.78 -4.03 -3.27
CA GLY A 338 3.57 -4.65 -2.72
C GLY A 338 3.69 -6.17 -2.56
N ALA A 339 2.74 -6.91 -3.12
CA ALA A 339 2.66 -8.37 -2.97
C ALA A 339 3.90 -9.13 -3.51
N ASP A 340 4.56 -8.59 -4.53
CA ASP A 340 5.76 -9.19 -5.13
C ASP A 340 6.95 -9.12 -4.16
N GLU A 341 7.14 -7.98 -3.48
CA GLU A 341 8.14 -7.82 -2.41
C GLU A 341 7.85 -8.79 -1.26
N VAL A 342 6.58 -8.92 -0.85
CA VAL A 342 6.16 -9.87 0.20
C VAL A 342 6.54 -11.31 -0.18
N ALA A 343 6.22 -11.72 -1.41
CA ALA A 343 6.50 -13.07 -1.89
C ALA A 343 8.00 -13.35 -2.00
N PHE A 344 8.77 -12.40 -2.54
CA PHE A 344 10.21 -12.51 -2.69
C PHE A 344 10.93 -12.62 -1.34
N GLU A 345 10.66 -11.71 -0.40
CA GLU A 345 11.38 -11.66 0.89
C GLU A 345 11.09 -12.90 1.76
N ARG A 346 9.87 -13.45 1.67
CA ARG A 346 9.52 -14.73 2.31
C ARG A 346 10.25 -15.93 1.70
N GLN A 347 10.40 -15.96 0.37
CA GLN A 347 11.16 -17.02 -0.31
C GLN A 347 12.66 -16.91 -0.05
N MET A 348 13.20 -15.68 -0.04
CA MET A 348 14.57 -15.37 0.37
C MET A 348 14.85 -15.87 1.79
N TRP A 349 13.95 -15.64 2.73
CA TRP A 349 14.09 -16.14 4.10
C TRP A 349 14.09 -17.68 4.15
N ARG A 350 13.14 -18.35 3.48
CA ARG A 350 13.06 -19.83 3.44
C ARG A 350 14.27 -20.49 2.79
N SER A 351 14.88 -19.82 1.82
CA SER A 351 16.09 -20.31 1.16
C SER A 351 17.35 -20.26 2.03
N GLY A 352 17.28 -19.63 3.22
CA GLY A 352 18.42 -19.40 4.11
C GLY A 352 19.35 -18.28 3.67
N LEU A 353 19.09 -17.61 2.54
CA LEU A 353 19.97 -16.55 2.03
C LEU A 353 20.01 -15.30 2.91
N ARG A 354 19.04 -15.11 3.81
CA ARG A 354 19.04 -14.02 4.79
C ARG A 354 20.27 -14.04 5.69
N GLU A 355 20.84 -15.20 5.96
CA GLU A 355 22.06 -15.35 6.78
C GLU A 355 23.34 -14.95 6.03
N ARG A 356 23.28 -14.89 4.70
CA ARG A 356 24.44 -14.68 3.82
C ARG A 356 24.46 -13.33 3.12
N CYS A 357 23.29 -12.70 2.98
CA CYS A 357 23.08 -11.49 2.22
C CYS A 357 22.45 -10.39 3.08
N THR A 358 22.97 -9.17 2.94
CA THR A 358 22.28 -7.97 3.40
C THR A 358 21.24 -7.57 2.36
N VAL A 359 20.02 -7.26 2.78
CA VAL A 359 18.96 -6.81 1.87
C VAL A 359 18.64 -5.35 2.16
N VAL A 360 18.54 -4.56 1.09
CA VAL A 360 18.03 -3.19 1.08
C VAL A 360 16.79 -3.18 0.20
N SER A 361 15.64 -2.84 0.76
CA SER A 361 14.42 -2.66 0.00
C SER A 361 14.10 -1.18 -0.15
N LEU A 362 13.78 -0.75 -1.37
CA LEU A 362 13.41 0.64 -1.66
C LEU A 362 11.91 0.91 -1.50
N VAL A 363 11.10 -0.14 -1.33
CA VAL A 363 9.62 -0.05 -1.27
C VAL A 363 9.05 -0.97 -0.18
N MET A 364 9.84 -1.33 0.84
CA MET A 364 9.33 -2.01 2.03
C MET A 364 8.93 -0.97 3.08
N ASP A 365 7.65 -0.60 3.04
CA ASP A 365 6.97 0.24 4.04
C ASP A 365 6.37 -0.61 5.17
N GLU A 366 5.74 0.00 6.17
CA GLU A 366 5.21 -0.69 7.36
C GLU A 366 4.18 -1.75 7.01
N SER A 367 3.28 -1.43 6.07
CA SER A 367 2.27 -2.37 5.59
C SER A 367 2.92 -3.56 4.90
N THR A 368 3.85 -3.32 3.97
CA THR A 368 4.59 -4.39 3.27
C THR A 368 5.38 -5.26 4.24
N ARG A 369 6.08 -4.64 5.20
CA ARG A 369 6.81 -5.33 6.26
C ARG A 369 5.92 -6.22 7.12
N GLU A 370 4.74 -5.74 7.52
CA GLU A 370 3.76 -6.54 8.28
C GLU A 370 3.35 -7.79 7.50
N HIS A 371 3.15 -7.67 6.19
CA HIS A 371 2.78 -8.79 5.33
C HIS A 371 3.94 -9.76 5.07
N ILE A 372 5.19 -9.28 4.98
CA ILE A 372 6.36 -10.17 4.95
C ILE A 372 6.39 -11.04 6.22
N GLY A 373 6.11 -10.43 7.38
CA GLY A 373 6.11 -11.07 8.70
C GLY A 373 7.42 -10.87 9.45
N ASP A 374 7.36 -10.89 10.79
CA ASP A 374 8.48 -10.49 11.67
C ASP A 374 9.78 -11.28 11.40
N GLU A 375 9.69 -12.59 11.18
CA GLU A 375 10.86 -13.45 10.96
C GLU A 375 11.52 -13.21 9.60
N ALA A 376 10.71 -13.20 8.53
CA ALA A 376 11.20 -13.03 7.17
C ALA A 376 11.68 -11.60 6.90
N ALA A 377 11.07 -10.60 7.56
CA ALA A 377 11.45 -9.19 7.42
C ALA A 377 12.66 -8.81 8.27
N ALA A 378 13.04 -9.63 9.26
CA ALA A 378 14.05 -9.26 10.24
C ALA A 378 15.38 -8.88 9.59
N GLY A 379 15.87 -7.68 9.93
CA GLY A 379 17.18 -7.21 9.50
C GLY A 379 17.25 -6.59 8.10
N ILE A 380 16.16 -6.58 7.32
CA ILE A 380 16.09 -5.84 6.06
C ILE A 380 16.27 -4.35 6.33
N TRP A 381 17.09 -3.70 5.52
CA TRP A 381 17.23 -2.24 5.51
C TRP A 381 16.27 -1.61 4.52
N THR A 382 15.75 -0.44 4.86
CA THR A 382 14.92 0.36 3.97
C THR A 382 15.27 1.84 4.15
N ALA A 383 15.08 2.64 3.11
CA ALA A 383 15.31 4.07 3.14
C ALA A 383 14.07 4.79 2.63
N LEU A 384 13.37 5.49 3.53
CA LEU A 384 12.08 6.13 3.26
C LEU A 384 12.06 7.55 3.84
N GLY A 385 11.21 8.40 3.27
CA GLY A 385 10.99 9.79 3.69
C GLY A 385 10.22 9.91 5.00
N TYR A 386 9.51 8.85 5.39
CA TYR A 386 8.71 8.78 6.60
C TYR A 386 8.72 7.37 7.18
N PHE A 387 8.64 7.27 8.51
CA PHE A 387 8.32 6.06 9.25
C PHE A 387 7.30 6.39 10.35
N ASP A 388 6.39 5.46 10.67
CA ASP A 388 5.40 5.65 11.75
C ASP A 388 6.07 6.02 13.09
N GLY A 389 7.30 5.53 13.32
CA GLY A 389 8.06 5.80 14.54
C GLY A 389 8.69 7.20 14.65
N LEU A 390 8.54 8.11 13.68
CA LEU A 390 9.12 9.45 13.76
C LEU A 390 8.51 10.27 14.91
N GLU A 391 9.35 10.96 15.69
CA GLU A 391 8.92 11.72 16.88
C GLU A 391 8.71 13.22 16.62
N THR A 392 8.34 13.60 15.39
CA THR A 392 7.92 14.99 15.14
C THR A 392 6.59 15.27 15.84
N GLU A 393 6.37 16.51 16.28
CA GLU A 393 5.12 16.90 16.95
C GLU A 393 3.90 16.63 16.04
N ALA A 394 4.01 16.96 14.76
CA ALA A 394 2.98 16.71 13.76
C ALA A 394 2.67 15.21 13.59
N ASN A 395 3.69 14.33 13.63
CA ASN A 395 3.48 12.90 13.51
C ASN A 395 2.82 12.30 14.76
N VAL A 396 3.27 12.69 15.96
CA VAL A 396 2.67 12.23 17.21
C VAL A 396 1.17 12.58 17.25
N ALA A 397 0.82 13.80 16.83
CA ALA A 397 -0.58 14.23 16.71
C ALA A 397 -1.35 13.40 15.67
N LEU A 398 -0.79 13.21 14.47
CA LEU A 398 -1.41 12.43 13.39
C LEU A 398 -1.68 10.99 13.84
N ARG A 399 -0.70 10.32 14.43
CA ARG A 399 -0.80 8.94 14.92
C ARG A 399 -1.89 8.79 15.97
N ARG A 400 -1.96 9.73 16.92
CA ARG A 400 -3.02 9.73 17.94
C ARG A 400 -4.39 9.82 17.27
N THR A 401 -4.62 10.82 16.42
CA THR A 401 -5.92 11.00 15.73
C THR A 401 -6.27 9.81 14.86
N TYR A 402 -5.30 9.24 14.13
CA TYR A 402 -5.50 8.06 13.30
C TYR A 402 -5.96 6.85 14.12
N ARG A 403 -5.32 6.60 15.27
CA ARG A 403 -5.68 5.48 16.15
C ARG A 403 -7.01 5.71 16.87
N GLU A 404 -7.33 6.94 17.25
CA GLU A 404 -8.62 7.31 17.83
C GLU A 404 -9.77 7.07 16.84
N GLN A 405 -9.58 7.42 15.56
CA GLN A 405 -10.63 7.34 14.53
C GLN A 405 -10.80 5.92 13.95
N TYR A 406 -9.71 5.21 13.69
CA TYR A 406 -9.74 3.92 12.99
C TYR A 406 -9.47 2.72 13.90
N GLY A 407 -8.98 2.95 15.12
CA GLY A 407 -8.74 1.94 16.13
C GLY A 407 -7.32 1.37 16.14
N ALA A 408 -7.05 0.54 17.15
CA ALA A 408 -5.73 -0.04 17.40
C ALA A 408 -5.24 -0.96 16.27
N TRP A 409 -6.16 -1.56 15.50
CA TRP A 409 -5.84 -2.51 14.43
C TRP A 409 -5.83 -1.89 13.03
N ALA A 410 -6.05 -0.57 12.91
CA ALA A 410 -5.96 0.10 11.63
C ALA A 410 -4.59 -0.17 10.97
N PRO A 411 -4.51 -0.21 9.62
CA PRO A 411 -3.25 -0.41 8.92
C PRO A 411 -2.19 0.57 9.40
N PRO A 412 -0.91 0.18 9.48
CA PRO A 412 0.12 1.09 9.94
C PRO A 412 0.26 2.30 9.00
N LEU A 413 0.60 3.45 9.56
CA LEU A 413 1.01 4.59 8.75
C LEU A 413 2.33 4.26 8.06
N SER A 414 2.52 4.81 6.87
CA SER A 414 3.70 4.53 6.06
C SER A 414 4.04 5.70 5.16
N SER A 415 5.23 5.70 4.57
CA SER A 415 5.63 6.83 3.71
C SER A 415 4.69 7.05 2.52
N LEU A 416 4.06 5.98 2.03
CA LEU A 416 3.08 6.05 0.93
C LEU A 416 1.79 6.73 1.38
N SER A 417 1.24 6.31 2.52
CA SER A 417 0.00 6.88 3.05
C SER A 417 0.19 8.31 3.57
N GLU A 418 1.33 8.58 4.20
CA GLU A 418 1.68 9.92 4.67
C GLU A 418 1.90 10.87 3.49
N GLY A 419 2.54 10.42 2.39
CA GLY A 419 2.67 11.21 1.17
C GLY A 419 1.32 11.64 0.58
N VAL A 420 0.26 10.85 0.74
CA VAL A 420 -1.12 11.24 0.36
C VAL A 420 -1.68 12.31 1.29
N TYR A 421 -1.48 12.17 2.61
CA TYR A 421 -1.86 13.17 3.60
C TYR A 421 -1.24 14.53 3.27
N GLU A 422 0.08 14.55 3.09
CA GLU A 422 0.83 15.76 2.76
C GLU A 422 0.39 16.35 1.43
N ALA A 423 0.19 15.52 0.40
CA ALA A 423 -0.22 15.99 -0.91
C ALA A 423 -1.53 16.79 -0.83
N ILE A 424 -2.50 16.34 -0.03
CA ILE A 424 -3.78 17.02 0.17
C ILE A 424 -3.60 18.31 0.98
N LEU A 425 -2.79 18.30 2.04
CA LEU A 425 -2.54 19.50 2.84
C LEU A 425 -1.80 20.58 2.04
N LEU A 426 -0.80 20.20 1.26
CA LEU A 426 -0.04 21.11 0.40
C LEU A 426 -0.90 21.63 -0.75
N TYR A 427 -1.77 20.79 -1.32
CA TYR A 427 -2.78 21.24 -2.28
C TYR A 427 -3.74 22.26 -1.67
N ALA A 428 -4.28 21.99 -0.48
CA ALA A 428 -5.14 22.92 0.25
C ALA A 428 -4.43 24.25 0.53
N ALA A 429 -3.16 24.22 0.93
CA ALA A 429 -2.34 25.41 1.13
C ALA A 429 -2.16 26.21 -0.17
N ALA A 430 -1.91 25.54 -1.30
CA ALA A 430 -1.81 26.21 -2.61
C ALA A 430 -3.13 26.89 -3.01
N VAL A 431 -4.27 26.21 -2.86
CA VAL A 431 -5.60 26.77 -3.17
C VAL A 431 -5.93 27.98 -2.31
N ARG A 432 -5.56 27.96 -1.02
CA ARG A 432 -5.75 29.10 -0.12
C ARG A 432 -4.89 30.29 -0.52
N ARG A 433 -3.63 30.05 -0.91
CA ARG A 433 -2.71 31.09 -1.40
C ARG A 433 -3.14 31.67 -2.74
N SER A 434 -3.79 30.88 -3.59
CA SER A 434 -4.27 31.30 -4.90
C SER A 434 -5.58 32.11 -4.86
N GLY A 435 -6.10 32.44 -3.67
CA GLY A 435 -7.41 33.10 -3.52
C GLY A 435 -8.61 32.24 -3.96
N GLY A 436 -8.42 30.93 -4.19
CA GLY A 436 -9.50 30.04 -4.61
C GLY A 436 -9.91 30.08 -6.08
N GLU A 437 -9.22 30.87 -6.92
CA GLU A 437 -9.58 31.09 -8.33
C GLU A 437 -9.40 29.84 -9.24
N GLY A 438 -8.74 28.79 -8.75
CA GLY A 438 -8.53 27.53 -9.48
C GLY A 438 -7.54 27.65 -10.64
N GLY A 439 -7.35 26.56 -11.39
CA GLY A 439 -6.57 26.57 -12.63
C GLY A 439 -5.07 26.86 -12.47
N SER A 440 -4.54 27.73 -13.33
CA SER A 440 -3.10 28.03 -13.44
C SER A 440 -2.50 28.68 -12.18
N GLU A 441 -3.29 29.42 -11.41
CA GLU A 441 -2.82 30.06 -10.19
C GLU A 441 -2.53 29.03 -9.08
N VAL A 442 -3.40 28.02 -8.95
CA VAL A 442 -3.15 26.89 -8.04
C VAL A 442 -1.88 26.14 -8.46
N VAL A 443 -1.70 25.90 -9.76
CA VAL A 443 -0.47 25.29 -10.31
C VAL A 443 0.77 26.12 -9.98
N ARG A 444 0.69 27.45 -10.09
CA ARG A 444 1.78 28.35 -9.72
C ARG A 444 2.12 28.27 -8.23
N GLU A 445 1.11 28.29 -7.36
CA GLU A 445 1.30 28.19 -5.91
C GLU A 445 1.85 26.83 -5.48
N LEU A 446 1.42 25.73 -6.12
CA LEU A 446 1.95 24.37 -5.89
C LEU A 446 3.47 24.24 -6.12
N ARG A 447 4.07 25.12 -6.93
CA ARG A 447 5.54 25.14 -7.14
C ARG A 447 6.31 25.77 -5.98
N ALA A 448 5.61 26.39 -5.04
CA ALA A 448 6.19 27.13 -3.92
C ALA A 448 5.61 26.72 -2.56
N VAL A 449 4.82 25.63 -2.50
CA VAL A 449 4.32 25.08 -1.24
C VAL A 449 5.42 24.33 -0.48
N GLY A 450 5.21 24.22 0.82
CA GLY A 450 6.10 23.56 1.77
C GLY A 450 5.60 23.86 3.19
N GLY A 451 6.20 23.19 4.17
CA GLY A 451 5.82 23.34 5.57
C GLY A 451 6.41 22.27 6.46
N ASP A 452 6.08 22.37 7.75
CA ASP A 452 6.38 21.33 8.73
C ASP A 452 5.20 20.36 8.78
N LEU A 453 5.45 19.13 8.34
CA LEU A 453 4.48 18.05 8.14
C LEU A 453 4.88 16.83 9.00
N PRO A 454 4.11 15.73 9.04
CA PRO A 454 4.44 14.58 9.88
C PRO A 454 5.86 14.03 9.63
N ARG A 455 6.33 13.96 8.38
CA ARG A 455 7.73 13.57 8.08
C ARG A 455 8.78 14.62 8.45
N GLY A 456 8.37 15.80 8.89
CA GLY A 456 9.23 16.95 9.17
C GLY A 456 9.11 18.02 8.09
N ARG A 457 10.19 18.79 7.90
CA ARG A 457 10.17 19.94 7.00
C ARG A 457 10.28 19.51 5.54
N VAL A 458 9.30 19.93 4.74
CA VAL A 458 9.24 19.70 3.28
C VAL A 458 9.23 21.04 2.55
N LEU A 459 10.06 21.17 1.52
CA LEU A 459 10.19 22.40 0.73
C LEU A 459 10.16 22.10 -0.76
N ALA A 460 9.54 22.96 -1.57
CA ALA A 460 9.63 22.85 -3.02
C ALA A 460 11.10 22.84 -3.50
N ALA A 461 11.43 21.88 -4.36
CA ALA A 461 12.75 21.69 -4.96
C ALA A 461 12.63 21.76 -6.48
N GLY A 462 12.54 22.97 -7.01
CA GLY A 462 12.18 23.22 -8.40
C GLY A 462 10.67 23.05 -8.66
N PRO A 463 10.24 23.06 -9.92
CA PRO A 463 8.81 23.18 -10.26
C PRO A 463 7.97 21.92 -9.97
N HIS A 464 8.58 20.74 -9.88
CA HIS A 464 7.84 19.47 -9.86
C HIS A 464 8.22 18.53 -8.73
N ALA A 465 9.10 18.92 -7.79
CA ALA A 465 9.63 18.03 -6.77
C ALA A 465 9.69 18.69 -5.39
N MET A 466 9.89 17.87 -4.37
CA MET A 466 10.05 18.29 -2.98
C MET A 466 11.41 17.86 -2.44
N ALA A 467 12.07 18.77 -1.73
CA ALA A 467 13.17 18.48 -0.82
C ALA A 467 12.59 18.00 0.51
N GLN A 468 13.03 16.83 0.92
CA GLN A 468 12.56 16.12 2.10
C GLN A 468 13.69 15.26 2.66
N GLN A 469 13.67 15.01 3.96
CA GLN A 469 14.64 14.13 4.59
C GLN A 469 14.34 12.68 4.21
N ILE A 470 15.40 11.91 3.92
CA ILE A 470 15.30 10.46 3.79
C ILE A 470 15.94 9.84 5.03
N HIS A 471 15.17 8.98 5.69
CA HIS A 471 15.57 8.22 6.85
C HIS A 471 15.95 6.81 6.43
N VAL A 472 16.93 6.22 7.11
CA VAL A 472 17.27 4.81 6.94
C VAL A 472 16.75 4.06 8.15
N ALA A 473 16.14 2.91 7.96
CA ALA A 473 15.69 2.07 9.06
C ALA A 473 16.01 0.61 8.81
N ARG A 474 16.14 -0.13 9.91
CA ARG A 474 16.29 -1.59 9.91
C ARG A 474 15.02 -2.21 10.45
N SER A 475 14.47 -3.18 9.73
CA SER A 475 13.33 -3.96 10.18
C SER A 475 13.69 -4.80 11.41
N VAL A 476 12.84 -4.72 12.42
CA VAL A 476 12.92 -5.42 13.71
C VAL A 476 11.54 -6.02 14.00
N PRO A 477 11.39 -7.02 14.89
CA PRO A 477 10.06 -7.51 15.25
C PRO A 477 9.12 -6.36 15.66
N GLY A 478 7.91 -6.34 15.10
CA GLY A 478 6.90 -5.30 15.33
C GLY A 478 7.07 -3.97 14.59
N GLY A 479 8.16 -3.70 13.86
CA GLY A 479 8.28 -2.48 13.06
C GLY A 479 9.69 -2.14 12.57
N PHE A 480 10.00 -0.85 12.56
CA PHE A 480 11.28 -0.31 12.10
C PHE A 480 12.06 0.36 13.22
N ARG A 481 13.37 0.14 13.26
CA ARG A 481 14.31 0.95 14.04
C ARG A 481 15.01 1.93 13.11
N ILE A 482 14.71 3.22 13.26
CA ILE A 482 15.31 4.30 12.47
C ILE A 482 16.77 4.47 12.88
N ALA A 483 17.68 4.54 11.93
CA ALA A 483 19.10 4.69 12.16
C ALA A 483 19.42 6.14 12.56
N GLY A 484 20.13 6.30 13.68
CA GLY A 484 20.52 7.61 14.20
C GLY A 484 19.43 8.36 14.98
N ALA A 485 18.29 7.71 15.23
CA ALA A 485 17.26 8.17 16.17
C ALA A 485 17.53 7.65 17.58
#